data_AF-A0AA41X392-F1
#
_entry.id   AF-A0AA41X392-F1
#
_cell.length_a   1.000
_cell.length_b   1.000
_cell.length_c   1.000
_cell.angle_alpha   90.00
_cell.angle_beta   90.00
_cell.angle_gamma   90.00
#
_symmetry.space_group_name_H-M   'P 1'
#
loop_
_entity.id
_entity.type
_entity.pdbx_description
1 polymer ?
#
loop_
_entity_poly.entity_id
_entity_poly.type
_entity_poly.pdbx_seq_one_letter_code
_entity_poly.pdbx_strand_id
1 'polypeptide(L)'
;MILIIGGSGEAADLLAEKLLWQHRVVVLQQEQAGIPWRAVFEKGQPESEADLDRVFSRYSVDAVIYTAASERLTRSVRLVLEKMREYRIPHFIFSAKVQPQEERAVEQLLQGFRQSISGQLAQCVLLVERLLQGEGRILQV
;
A
#
# COMPACT_ATOMS: atom_id res chain seq x y z
N MET A 1 -0.57 12.55 5.44
CA MET A 1 -0.63 11.33 6.27
C MET A 1 -0.23 10.12 5.44
N ILE A 2 0.36 9.07 6.03
CA ILE A 2 0.66 7.82 5.31
C ILE A 2 -0.39 6.77 5.68
N LEU A 3 -0.97 6.13 4.67
CA LEU A 3 -1.82 4.94 4.86
C LEU A 3 -0.99 3.68 4.64
N ILE A 4 -1.06 2.74 5.58
CA ILE A 4 -0.54 1.38 5.42
C ILE A 4 -1.74 0.43 5.27
N ILE A 5 -1.75 -0.37 4.22
CA ILE A 5 -2.79 -1.38 3.95
C ILE A 5 -2.22 -2.76 4.23
N GLY A 6 -2.78 -3.47 5.21
CA GLY A 6 -2.29 -4.78 5.63
C GLY A 6 -1.13 -4.72 6.61
N GLY A 7 -1.33 -4.00 7.72
CA GLY A 7 -0.31 -3.68 8.71
C GLY A 7 0.18 -4.83 9.60
N SER A 8 -0.29 -6.06 9.40
CA SER A 8 0.12 -7.21 10.20
C SER A 8 1.31 -7.92 9.53
N GLY A 9 2.50 -7.80 10.10
CA GLY A 9 3.70 -8.50 9.66
C GLY A 9 4.97 -7.68 9.89
N GLU A 10 6.11 -8.35 10.03
CA GLU A 10 7.40 -7.74 10.41
C GLU A 10 7.79 -6.53 9.53
N ALA A 11 7.50 -6.59 8.23
CA ALA A 11 7.77 -5.49 7.30
C ALA A 11 6.90 -4.25 7.57
N ALA A 12 5.61 -4.46 7.84
CA ALA A 12 4.68 -3.37 8.12
C ALA A 12 4.95 -2.74 9.50
N ASP A 13 5.28 -3.55 10.50
CA ASP A 13 5.64 -3.10 11.84
C ASP A 13 6.90 -2.24 11.80
N LEU A 14 7.95 -2.72 11.12
CA LEU A 14 9.22 -2.00 10.99
C LEU A 14 9.10 -0.72 10.16
N LEU A 15 8.27 -0.72 9.11
CA LEU A 15 7.97 0.48 8.33
C LEU A 15 7.16 1.48 9.15
N ALA A 16 6.12 1.02 9.85
CA ALA A 16 5.29 1.88 10.68
C ALA A 16 6.10 2.50 11.81
N GLU A 17 6.93 1.74 12.53
CA GLU A 17 7.78 2.29 13.60
C GLU A 17 8.70 3.40 13.10
N LYS A 18 9.38 3.21 11.97
CA LYS A 18 10.26 4.23 11.39
C LYS A 18 9.48 5.47 10.94
N LEU A 19 8.34 5.28 10.28
CA LEU A 19 7.54 6.38 9.74
C LEU A 19 6.82 7.17 10.83
N LEU A 20 6.40 6.53 11.93
CA LEU A 20 5.69 7.17 13.04
C LEU A 20 6.51 8.23 13.78
N TRP A 21 7.83 8.25 13.61
CA TRP A 21 8.68 9.32 14.13
C TRP A 21 8.56 10.63 13.34
N GLN A 22 8.19 10.55 12.05
CA GLN A 22 8.23 11.69 11.13
C GLN A 22 6.85 12.02 10.54
N HIS A 23 5.94 11.05 10.53
CA HIS A 23 4.66 11.13 9.86
C HIS A 23 3.53 10.58 10.73
N ARG A 24 2.31 11.10 10.51
CA ARG A 24 1.09 10.46 11.02
C ARG A 24 0.77 9.27 10.13
N VAL A 25 0.50 8.13 10.75
CA VAL A 25 0.21 6.86 10.06
C VAL A 25 -1.21 6.40 10.41
N VAL A 26 -1.94 5.97 9.41
CA VAL A 26 -3.19 5.21 9.55
C VAL A 26 -2.97 3.82 8.97
N VAL A 27 -3.50 2.79 9.65
CA VAL A 27 -3.37 1.39 9.23
C VAL A 27 -4.77 0.85 8.94
N LEU A 28 -5.01 0.46 7.68
CA LEU A 28 -6.22 -0.23 7.26
C LEU A 28 -5.98 -1.74 7.30
N GLN A 29 -6.68 -2.44 8.20
CA GLN A 29 -6.61 -3.90 8.30
C GLN A 29 -7.84 -4.49 8.99
N GLN A 30 -8.01 -5.81 8.93
CA GLN A 30 -9.21 -6.47 9.46
C GLN A 30 -9.23 -6.60 10.98
N GLU A 31 -8.06 -6.77 11.59
CA GLU A 31 -7.90 -7.02 13.02
C GLU A 31 -6.88 -6.07 13.64
N GLN A 32 -7.05 -5.71 14.92
CA GLN A 32 -6.14 -4.77 15.60
C GLN A 32 -4.90 -5.49 16.17
N ALA A 33 -4.14 -6.19 15.30
CA ALA A 33 -2.91 -6.89 15.67
C ALA A 33 -1.68 -6.24 15.00
N GLY A 34 -0.56 -6.15 15.72
CA GLY A 34 0.70 -5.58 15.20
C GLY A 34 0.71 -4.05 15.02
N ILE A 35 -0.38 -3.36 15.35
CA ILE A 35 -0.46 -1.90 15.12
C ILE A 35 0.36 -1.16 16.18
N PRO A 36 1.34 -0.33 15.79
CA PRO A 36 2.05 0.49 16.76
C PRO A 36 1.10 1.48 17.45
N TRP A 37 1.31 1.72 18.73
CA TRP A 37 0.42 2.54 19.59
C TRP A 37 0.17 3.98 19.11
N ARG A 38 1.02 4.51 18.21
CA ARG A 38 0.88 5.86 17.63
C ARG A 38 0.13 5.89 16.30
N ALA A 39 -0.10 4.74 15.68
CA ALA A 39 -0.85 4.66 14.44
C ALA A 39 -2.35 4.66 14.72
N VAL A 40 -3.11 5.27 13.81
CA VAL A 40 -4.58 5.19 13.85
C VAL A 40 -5.00 3.86 13.21
N PHE A 41 -5.74 3.05 13.94
CA PHE A 41 -6.32 1.83 13.38
C PHE A 41 -7.64 2.14 12.67
N GLU A 42 -7.77 1.67 11.43
CA GLU A 42 -9.01 1.63 10.69
C GLU A 42 -9.35 0.18 10.34
N LYS A 43 -10.46 -0.31 10.86
CA LYS A 43 -10.94 -1.65 10.54
C LYS A 43 -11.48 -1.68 9.11
N GLY A 44 -11.04 -2.60 8.26
CA GLY A 44 -11.57 -2.76 6.91
C GLY A 44 -10.71 -3.63 5.99
N GLN A 45 -11.08 -3.66 4.71
CA GLN A 45 -10.43 -4.49 3.69
C GLN A 45 -10.04 -3.66 2.44
N PRO A 46 -8.90 -3.93 1.80
CA PRO A 46 -8.52 -3.25 0.56
C PRO A 46 -9.35 -3.65 -0.66
N GLU A 47 -10.10 -4.75 -0.59
CA GLU A 47 -11.06 -5.14 -1.63
C GLU A 47 -12.41 -4.41 -1.49
N SER A 48 -12.59 -3.63 -0.42
CA SER A 48 -13.82 -2.91 -0.09
C SER A 48 -13.72 -1.44 -0.48
N GLU A 49 -14.45 -1.06 -1.53
CA GLU A 49 -14.57 0.32 -1.98
C GLU A 49 -15.04 1.25 -0.86
N ALA A 50 -16.04 0.82 -0.08
CA ALA A 50 -16.56 1.60 1.04
C ALA A 50 -15.52 1.85 2.14
N ASP A 51 -14.63 0.88 2.41
CA ASP A 51 -13.55 1.08 3.39
C ASP A 51 -12.48 2.03 2.87
N LEU A 52 -12.10 1.90 1.61
CA LEU A 52 -11.14 2.81 0.98
C LEU A 52 -11.69 4.24 0.93
N ASP A 53 -12.93 4.43 0.48
CA ASP A 53 -13.57 5.75 0.41
C ASP A 53 -13.68 6.39 1.80
N ARG A 54 -14.05 5.59 2.80
CA ARG A 54 -14.11 6.07 4.19
C ARG A 54 -12.74 6.53 4.70
N VAL A 55 -11.67 5.79 4.43
CA VAL A 55 -10.32 6.16 4.85
C VAL A 55 -9.80 7.36 4.06
N PHE A 56 -9.92 7.35 2.73
CA PHE A 56 -9.40 8.40 1.87
C PHE A 56 -10.18 9.72 1.97
N SER A 57 -11.47 9.68 2.29
CA SER A 57 -12.25 10.90 2.58
C SER A 57 -12.00 11.46 3.99
N ARG A 58 -11.75 10.59 4.97
CA ARG A 58 -11.53 10.99 6.37
C ARG A 58 -10.15 11.57 6.61
N TYR A 59 -9.14 11.11 5.88
CA TYR A 59 -7.74 11.47 6.09
C TYR A 59 -7.13 12.13 4.87
N SER A 60 -6.32 13.18 5.07
CA SER A 60 -5.46 13.74 4.02
C SER A 60 -4.25 12.82 3.79
N VAL A 61 -4.48 11.74 3.04
CA VAL A 61 -3.46 10.73 2.70
C VAL A 61 -2.56 11.27 1.59
N ASP A 62 -1.26 11.34 1.85
CA ASP A 62 -0.24 11.77 0.89
C ASP A 62 0.41 10.58 0.19
N ALA A 63 0.49 9.45 0.87
CA ALA A 63 1.10 8.22 0.37
C ALA A 63 0.39 6.98 0.90
N VAL A 64 0.38 5.92 0.08
CA VAL A 64 -0.13 4.60 0.47
C VAL A 64 1.02 3.59 0.38
N ILE A 65 1.15 2.77 1.41
CA ILE A 65 2.05 1.61 1.45
C ILE A 65 1.17 0.36 1.52
N TYR A 66 1.24 -0.48 0.50
CA TYR A 66 0.46 -1.70 0.39
C TYR A 66 1.31 -2.89 0.81
N THR A 67 0.98 -3.50 1.96
CA THR A 67 1.66 -4.68 2.51
C THR A 67 0.75 -5.90 2.68
N ALA A 68 -0.54 -5.76 2.38
CA ALA A 68 -1.51 -6.84 2.58
C ALA A 68 -1.20 -8.06 1.71
N ALA A 69 -1.02 -9.21 2.36
CA ALA A 69 -1.20 -10.50 1.70
C ALA A 69 -2.69 -10.70 1.39
N SER A 70 -3.04 -10.85 0.11
CA SER A 70 -4.41 -11.10 -0.33
C SER A 70 -4.43 -12.25 -1.32
N GLU A 71 -5.42 -13.14 -1.20
CA GLU A 71 -5.71 -14.17 -2.21
C GLU A 71 -6.25 -13.56 -3.52
N ARG A 72 -6.59 -12.27 -3.50
CA ARG A 72 -7.10 -11.50 -4.64
C ARG A 72 -6.26 -10.24 -4.86
N LEU A 73 -4.94 -10.38 -4.74
CA LEU A 73 -3.97 -9.30 -4.77
C LEU A 73 -4.12 -8.39 -6.00
N THR A 74 -4.28 -8.96 -7.18
CA THR A 74 -4.46 -8.17 -8.41
C THR A 74 -5.71 -7.28 -8.34
N ARG A 75 -6.80 -7.78 -7.75
CA ARG A 75 -8.07 -7.04 -7.62
C ARG A 75 -7.94 -5.94 -6.58
N SER A 76 -7.37 -6.24 -5.41
CA SER A 76 -7.21 -5.25 -4.34
C SER A 76 -6.28 -4.11 -4.76
N VAL A 77 -5.15 -4.42 -5.38
CA VAL A 77 -4.21 -3.41 -5.90
C VAL A 77 -4.89 -2.53 -6.93
N ARG A 78 -5.63 -3.10 -7.89
CA ARG A 78 -6.36 -2.32 -8.89
C ARG A 78 -7.31 -1.31 -8.23
N LEU A 79 -8.12 -1.78 -7.28
CA LEU A 79 -9.10 -0.93 -6.60
C LEU A 79 -8.41 0.20 -5.81
N VAL A 80 -7.34 -0.12 -5.09
CA VAL A 80 -6.54 0.87 -4.36
C VAL A 80 -5.99 1.93 -5.30
N LEU A 81 -5.40 1.54 -6.44
CA LEU A 81 -4.85 2.48 -7.42
C LEU A 81 -5.94 3.33 -8.08
N GLU A 82 -7.10 2.76 -8.38
CA GLU A 82 -8.26 3.50 -8.91
C GLU A 82 -8.73 4.57 -7.91
N LYS A 83 -8.87 4.20 -6.63
CA LYS A 83 -9.24 5.15 -5.58
C LYS A 83 -8.15 6.18 -5.31
N MET A 84 -6.88 5.82 -5.36
CA MET A 84 -5.79 6.79 -5.27
C MET A 84 -5.85 7.83 -6.39
N ARG A 85 -6.25 7.46 -7.62
CA ARG A 85 -6.48 8.44 -8.69
C ARG A 85 -7.66 9.35 -8.38
N GLU A 86 -8.78 8.79 -7.93
CA GLU A 86 -9.99 9.54 -7.57
C GLU A 86 -9.69 10.61 -6.50
N TYR A 87 -8.97 10.22 -5.45
CA TYR A 87 -8.58 11.07 -4.33
C TYR A 87 -7.26 11.84 -4.56
N ARG A 88 -6.67 11.72 -5.76
CA ARG A 88 -5.42 12.40 -6.17
C ARG A 88 -4.23 12.15 -5.23
N ILE A 89 -4.08 10.91 -4.76
CA ILE A 89 -2.97 10.47 -3.91
C ILE A 89 -1.77 10.06 -4.79
N PRO A 90 -0.63 10.78 -4.72
CA PRO A 90 0.42 10.69 -5.74
C PRO A 90 1.48 9.61 -5.49
N HIS A 91 1.61 9.09 -4.27
CA HIS A 91 2.70 8.20 -3.89
C HIS A 91 2.18 6.82 -3.50
N PHE A 92 2.70 5.78 -4.16
CA PHE A 92 2.35 4.39 -3.88
C PHE A 92 3.61 3.55 -3.66
N ILE A 93 3.67 2.83 -2.56
CA ILE A 93 4.71 1.83 -2.30
C ILE A 93 4.00 0.48 -2.23
N PHE A 94 4.44 -0.46 -3.04
CA PHE A 94 3.90 -1.81 -3.03
C PHE A 94 4.94 -2.76 -2.44
N SER A 95 4.60 -3.45 -1.36
CA SER A 95 5.43 -4.47 -0.77
C SER A 95 4.61 -5.63 -0.22
N ALA A 96 4.25 -6.57 -1.10
CA ALA A 96 3.53 -7.77 -0.72
C ALA A 96 4.10 -8.98 -1.45
N LYS A 97 3.83 -10.17 -0.90
CA LYS A 97 4.08 -11.43 -1.58
C LYS A 97 3.18 -11.55 -2.81
N VAL A 98 3.78 -11.63 -3.98
CA VAL A 98 3.07 -11.81 -5.25
C VAL A 98 3.24 -13.27 -5.70
N GLN A 99 2.14 -13.93 -6.05
CA GLN A 99 2.23 -15.27 -6.65
C GLN A 99 2.69 -15.15 -8.11
N PRO A 100 3.47 -16.11 -8.64
CA PRO A 100 4.03 -16.01 -10.00
C PRO A 100 2.98 -15.74 -11.10
N GLN A 101 1.77 -16.29 -10.94
CA GLN A 101 0.67 -16.08 -11.89
C GLN A 101 0.06 -14.67 -11.85
N GLU A 102 0.27 -13.92 -10.77
CA GLU A 102 -0.23 -12.54 -10.62
C GLU A 102 0.83 -11.48 -10.92
N GLU A 103 2.11 -11.85 -10.95
CA GLU A 103 3.27 -10.94 -11.09
C GLU A 103 3.11 -9.98 -12.27
N ARG A 104 2.85 -10.52 -13.46
CA ARG A 104 2.67 -9.72 -14.68
C ARG A 104 1.47 -8.77 -14.58
N ALA A 105 0.38 -9.20 -13.96
CA ALA A 105 -0.82 -8.37 -13.84
C ALA A 105 -0.61 -7.21 -12.85
N VAL A 106 0.05 -7.48 -11.73
CA VAL A 106 0.41 -6.45 -10.74
C VAL A 106 1.39 -5.44 -11.37
N GLU A 107 2.44 -5.90 -12.05
CA GLU A 107 3.39 -5.01 -12.74
C GLU A 107 2.70 -4.06 -13.74
N GLN A 108 1.77 -4.58 -14.56
CA GLN A 108 1.02 -3.77 -15.52
C GLN A 108 0.17 -2.69 -14.83
N LEU A 109 -0.47 -3.01 -13.71
CA LEU A 109 -1.25 -2.05 -12.94
C LEU A 109 -0.38 -0.94 -12.39
N LEU A 110 0.78 -1.28 -11.81
CA LEU A 110 1.72 -0.31 -11.25
C LEU A 110 2.31 0.61 -12.32
N GLN A 111 2.70 0.05 -13.48
CA GLN A 111 3.16 0.84 -14.62
C GLN A 111 2.07 1.80 -15.14
N GLY A 112 0.84 1.30 -15.31
CA GLY A 112 -0.28 2.13 -15.76
C GLY A 112 -0.62 3.24 -14.76
N PHE A 113 -0.48 2.98 -13.46
CA PHE A 113 -0.64 4.00 -12.44
C PHE A 113 0.44 5.08 -12.52
N ARG A 114 1.71 4.70 -12.62
CA ARG A 114 2.83 5.65 -12.80
C ARG A 114 2.63 6.56 -14.01
N GLN A 115 2.25 6.01 -15.16
CA GLN A 115 2.01 6.79 -16.37
C GLN A 115 0.82 7.75 -16.25
N SER A 116 -0.19 7.37 -15.47
CA SER A 116 -1.40 8.20 -15.28
C SER A 116 -1.19 9.40 -14.35
N ILE A 117 -0.17 9.36 -13.48
CA ILE A 117 0.15 10.48 -12.58
C ILE A 117 1.28 11.28 -13.21
N SER A 118 0.93 12.08 -14.22
CA SER A 118 1.86 13.00 -14.88
C SER A 118 2.22 14.18 -13.95
N GLY A 119 3.34 14.09 -13.25
CA GLY A 119 3.90 15.19 -12.45
C GLY A 119 5.25 14.85 -11.84
N GLN A 120 6.10 15.86 -11.60
CA GLN A 120 7.47 15.76 -11.07
C GLN A 120 7.62 15.08 -9.69
N LEU A 121 6.53 14.58 -9.09
CA LEU A 121 6.51 13.97 -7.75
C LEU A 121 5.97 12.53 -7.73
N ALA A 122 5.48 11.96 -8.84
CA ALA A 122 4.93 10.60 -8.82
C ALA A 122 6.06 9.56 -8.63
N GLN A 123 6.02 8.83 -7.51
CA GLN A 123 6.94 7.73 -7.22
C GLN A 123 6.13 6.47 -6.90
N CYS A 124 6.39 5.42 -7.69
CA CYS A 124 5.94 4.07 -7.41
C CYS A 124 7.16 3.21 -7.12
N VAL A 125 7.25 2.65 -5.92
CA VAL A 125 8.34 1.73 -5.57
C VAL A 125 7.76 0.34 -5.38
N LEU A 126 8.24 -0.61 -6.18
CA LEU A 126 7.88 -2.02 -6.09
C LEU A 126 8.94 -2.77 -5.27
N LEU A 127 8.56 -3.22 -4.09
CA LEU A 127 9.36 -3.95 -3.10
C LEU A 127 8.80 -5.37 -2.94
N VAL A 128 9.13 -6.27 -3.86
CA VAL A 128 8.73 -7.67 -3.74
C VAL A 128 9.48 -8.32 -2.56
N GLU A 129 8.76 -8.95 -1.63
CA GLU A 129 9.28 -9.53 -0.38
C GLU A 129 10.47 -10.50 -0.51
N ARG A 130 10.82 -10.94 -1.73
CA ARG A 130 12.09 -11.63 -1.98
C ARG A 130 13.31 -10.83 -1.47
N LEU A 131 13.20 -9.51 -1.28
CA LEU A 131 14.25 -8.66 -0.71
C LEU A 131 14.54 -8.92 0.78
N LEU A 132 13.54 -9.31 1.57
CA LEU A 132 13.73 -9.68 2.98
C LEU A 132 14.33 -11.09 3.14
N GLN A 133 14.21 -11.92 2.10
CA GLN A 133 14.82 -13.25 2.02
C GLN A 133 16.12 -13.30 1.21
N GLY A 134 16.64 -12.15 0.74
CA GLY A 134 17.92 -12.05 0.02
C GLY A 134 17.90 -12.42 -1.47
N GLU A 135 16.73 -12.67 -2.07
CA GLU A 135 16.57 -13.10 -3.47
C GLU A 135 15.83 -12.08 -4.36
N GLY A 136 15.45 -10.93 -3.81
CA GLY A 136 14.57 -9.97 -4.48
C GLY A 136 15.31 -8.87 -5.21
N ARG A 137 14.72 -8.42 -6.32
CA ARG A 137 15.12 -7.21 -7.03
C ARG A 137 14.23 -6.05 -6.57
N ILE A 138 14.83 -4.93 -6.19
CA ILE A 138 14.09 -3.66 -6.15
C ILE A 138 13.83 -3.29 -7.60
N LEU A 139 12.56 -3.33 -8.01
CA LEU A 139 12.17 -2.81 -9.31
C LEU A 139 11.74 -1.36 -9.08
N GLN A 140 12.63 -0.43 -9.45
CA GLN A 140 12.21 0.94 -9.70
C GLN A 140 11.45 0.93 -11.03
N VAL A 141 10.12 0.94 -10.95
CA VAL A 141 9.24 0.89 -12.12
C VAL A 141 8.81 2.28 -12.55
#